data_AF-A0A679C9X7-F1
#
_entry.id   AF-A0A679C9X7-F1
#
_cell.length_a   1.000
_cell.length_b   1.000
_cell.length_c   1.000
_cell.angle_alpha   90.00
_cell.angle_beta   90.00
_cell.angle_gamma   90.00
#
_symmetry.space_group_name_H-M   'P 1'
#
loop_
_entity.id
_entity.type
_entity.pdbx_description
1 polymer ?
#
loop_
_entity_poly.entity_id
_entity_poly.type
_entity_poly.pdbx_seq_one_letter_code
_entity_poly.pdbx_strand_id
1 'polypeptide(L)' 'MAHHSRVRSPLAITANITHSDVELLCRFLTEHGKIIPRRTSGLMAKQQTKLAKAIKRARIMALLPFVAKEL' A
#
# COMPACT_ATOMS: atom_id res chain seq x y z
N MET A 1 21.23 18.24 -0.41
CA MET A 1 20.79 17.54 -1.63
C MET A 1 19.41 16.94 -1.39
N ALA A 2 18.34 17.63 -1.77
CA ALA A 2 16.98 17.12 -1.69
C ALA A 2 16.44 16.97 -3.10
N HIS A 3 16.58 15.77 -3.67
CA HIS A 3 15.91 15.43 -4.92
C HIS A 3 14.40 15.34 -4.63
N HIS A 4 13.69 16.46 -4.71
CA HIS A 4 12.24 16.45 -4.77
C HIS A 4 11.80 15.98 -6.17
N SER A 5 12.26 14.81 -6.62
CA SER A 5 11.74 14.23 -7.85
C SER A 5 10.22 14.18 -7.70
N ARG A 6 9.50 14.94 -8.53
CA ARG A 6 8.04 14.96 -8.60
C ARG A 6 7.60 13.62 -9.21
N VAL A 7 7.81 12.54 -8.46
CA VAL A 7 7.40 11.21 -8.87
C VAL A 7 5.88 11.21 -8.77
N ARG A 8 5.22 11.15 -9.94
CA ARG A 8 3.79 10.93 -9.99
C ARG A 8 3.51 9.59 -9.34
N SER A 9 2.41 9.50 -8.61
CA SER A 9 2.01 8.25 -7.97
C SER A 9 1.99 7.11 -8.98
N PRO A 10 2.48 5.91 -8.61
CA PRO A 10 2.38 4.73 -9.47
C PRO A 10 0.93 4.30 -9.71
N LEU A 11 -0.02 4.80 -8.91
CA LEU A 11 -1.44 4.54 -9.09
C LEU A 11 -2.13 5.70 -9.79
N ALA A 12 -3.00 5.36 -10.75
CA ALA A 12 -3.89 6.32 -11.39
C ALA A 12 -4.75 7.07 -10.36
N ILE A 13 -5.10 8.31 -10.68
CA ILE A 13 -5.91 9.17 -9.79
C ILE A 13 -7.30 8.56 -9.53
N THR A 14 -7.85 7.86 -10.54
CA THR A 14 -9.14 7.17 -10.51
C THR A 14 -9.06 5.75 -9.94
N ALA A 15 -7.87 5.27 -9.58
CA ALA A 15 -7.70 3.91 -9.09
C ALA A 15 -8.56 3.68 -7.84
N ASN A 16 -9.50 2.75 -7.95
CA ASN A 16 -10.29 2.28 -6.83
C ASN A 16 -9.46 1.26 -6.04
N ILE A 17 -9.20 1.55 -4.77
CA ILE A 17 -8.39 0.68 -3.91
C ILE A 17 -9.36 -0.03 -2.98
N THR A 18 -9.68 -1.28 -3.28
CA THR A 18 -10.55 -2.10 -2.44
C THR A 18 -9.72 -3.08 -1.59
N HIS A 19 -10.36 -3.67 -0.58
CA HIS A 19 -9.71 -4.65 0.29
C HIS A 19 -9.62 -6.04 -0.35
N SER A 20 -10.41 -6.28 -1.41
CA SER A 20 -10.48 -7.54 -2.14
C SER A 20 -9.36 -7.65 -3.20
N ASP A 21 -8.75 -6.53 -3.59
CA ASP A 21 -7.66 -6.47 -4.57
C ASP A 21 -6.32 -6.88 -3.94
N VAL A 22 -6.23 -8.12 -3.44
CA VAL A 22 -5.09 -8.62 -2.66
C VAL A 22 -3.76 -8.42 -3.39
N GLU A 23 -3.71 -8.68 -4.69
CA GLU A 23 -2.49 -8.53 -5.49
C GLU A 23 -1.96 -7.08 -5.50
N LEU A 24 -2.86 -6.10 -5.64
CA LEU A 24 -2.51 -4.68 -5.56
C LEU A 24 -1.99 -4.33 -4.17
N LEU A 25 -2.67 -4.80 -3.13
CA LEU A 25 -2.32 -4.50 -1.75
C LEU A 25 -0.97 -5.11 -1.34
N CYS A 26 -0.68 -6.33 -1.80
CA CYS A 26 0.59 -7.02 -1.54
C CYS A 26 1.80 -6.22 -2.04
N ARG A 27 1.69 -5.54 -3.19
CA ARG A 27 2.79 -4.70 -3.74
C ARG A 27 3.17 -3.52 -2.83
N PHE A 28 2.31 -3.15 -1.89
CA PHE A 28 2.55 -2.09 -0.93
C PHE A 28 2.82 -2.61 0.49
N LEU A 29 3.12 -3.90 0.62
CA LEU A 29 3.65 -4.50 1.83
C LEU A 29 5.15 -4.75 1.69
N THR A 30 5.84 -4.69 2.83
CA THR A 30 7.20 -5.22 2.99
C THR A 30 7.14 -6.74 3.10
N GLU A 31 8.29 -7.40 2.97
CA GLU A 31 8.46 -8.86 3.16
C GLU A 31 7.93 -9.33 4.52
N HIS A 32 8.03 -8.51 5.56
CA HIS A 32 7.48 -8.83 6.89
C HIS A 32 5.97 -8.54 7.03
N GLY A 33 5.30 -8.18 5.93
CA GLY A 33 3.89 -7.83 5.91
C GLY A 33 3.57 -6.44 6.45
N LYS A 34 4.55 -5.58 6.77
CA LYS A 34 4.30 -4.17 7.20
C LYS A 34 3.92 -3.29 5.99
N ILE A 35 3.09 -2.27 6.20
CA ILE A 35 2.70 -1.33 5.14
C ILE A 35 3.88 -0.43 4.78
N ILE A 36 4.20 -0.33 3.49
CA ILE A 36 5.29 0.53 2.99
C ILE A 36 4.97 2.02 3.26
N PRO A 37 5.92 2.80 3.80
CA PRO A 37 5.74 4.24 4.02
C PRO A 37 5.54 5.02 2.71
N ARG A 38 4.78 6.12 2.78
CA ARG A 38 4.46 6.98 1.62
C ARG A 38 5.70 7.46 0.84
N ARG A 39 6.79 7.79 1.55
CA ARG A 39 8.05 8.26 0.95
C ARG A 39 8.69 7.23 0.02
N THR A 40 8.43 5.94 0.27
CA THR A 40 8.97 4.82 -0.49
C THR A 40 7.97 4.33 -1.53
N SER A 41 6.67 4.31 -1.19
CA SER A 41 5.62 3.88 -2.12
C SER A 41 5.33 4.87 -3.25
N GLY A 42 5.76 6.13 -3.12
CA GLY A 42 5.49 7.19 -4.11
C GLY A 42 4.03 7.62 -4.19
N LEU A 43 3.15 7.13 -3.30
CA LEU A 43 1.73 7.42 -3.33
C LEU A 43 1.40 8.86 -2.90
N MET A 44 0.32 9.40 -3.45
CA MET A 44 -0.29 10.62 -2.91
C MET A 44 -0.87 10.36 -1.52
N ALA A 45 -0.97 11.39 -0.68
CA ALA A 45 -1.48 11.25 0.68
C ALA A 45 -2.88 10.62 0.74
N LYS A 46 -3.80 11.02 -0.16
CA LYS A 46 -5.15 10.44 -0.24
C LYS A 46 -5.12 8.95 -0.60
N GLN A 47 -4.26 8.55 -1.54
CA GLN A 47 -4.11 7.15 -1.94
C GLN A 47 -3.51 6.31 -0.82
N GLN A 48 -2.47 6.81 -0.13
CA GLN A 48 -1.86 6.12 1.02
C GLN A 48 -2.89 5.86 2.13
N THR A 49 -3.76 6.83 2.45
CA THR A 49 -4.80 6.65 3.47
C THR A 49 -5.86 5.63 3.05
N LYS A 50 -6.28 5.64 1.78
CA LYS A 50 -7.22 4.64 1.23
C LYS A 50 -6.60 3.24 1.26
N LEU A 51 -5.36 3.12 0.78
CA LEU A 51 -4.59 1.87 0.79
C LEU A 51 -4.45 1.32 2.21
N ALA A 52 -4.04 2.13 3.18
CA ALA A 52 -3.88 1.67 4.56
C ALA A 52 -5.19 1.16 5.16
N LYS A 53 -6.33 1.79 4.84
CA LYS A 53 -7.66 1.30 5.26
C LYS A 53 -8.01 -0.03 4.59
N ALA A 54 -7.75 -0.16 3.29
CA ALA A 54 -8.00 -1.38 2.54
C ALA A 54 -7.16 -2.55 3.07
N ILE A 55 -5.86 -2.36 3.29
CA ILE A 55 -4.96 -3.37 3.87
C ILE A 55 -5.44 -3.81 5.25
N LYS A 56 -5.80 -2.87 6.13
CA LYS A 56 -6.31 -3.22 7.46
C LYS A 56 -7.59 -4.06 7.40
N ARG A 57 -8.50 -3.76 6.48
CA ARG A 57 -9.71 -4.54 6.25
C ARG A 57 -9.38 -5.94 5.71
N ALA A 58 -8.50 -6.02 4.71
CA ALA A 58 -8.04 -7.29 4.15
C ALA A 58 -7.39 -8.19 5.20
N ARG A 59 -6.64 -7.62 6.15
CA ARG A 59 -6.06 -8.38 7.28
C ARG A 59 -7.12 -8.95 8.23
N ILE A 60 -8.15 -8.18 8.56
CA ILE A 60 -9.27 -8.66 9.40
C ILE A 60 -10.02 -9.80 8.70
N MET A 61 -10.13 -9.73 7.37
CA MET A 61 -10.76 -10.77 6.54
C MET A 61 -9.83 -11.95 6.22
N ALA A 62 -8.66 -12.04 6.87
CA ALA A 62 -7.65 -13.07 6.63
C ALA A 62 -7.11 -13.16 5.19
N LEU A 63 -7.29 -12.11 4.37
CA LEU A 63 -6.73 -12.01 3.01
C LEU A 63 -5.25 -11.61 3.00
N LEU A 64 -4.79 -10.92 4.05
CA LEU A 64 -3.40 -10.48 4.21
C LEU A 64 -2.90 -10.77 5.62
N PRO A 65 -1.61 -11.10 5.81
CA PRO A 65 -1.05 -11.33 7.13
C PRO A 65 -0.86 -10.02 7.91
N PHE A 66 -0.96 -10.09 9.23
CA PHE A 66 -0.55 -9.01 10.13
C PHE A 66 0.98 -8.95 10.30
N VAL A 67 1.60 -10.13 10.37
CA VAL A 67 3.05 -10.33 10.45
C VAL A 67 3.37 -11.49 9.52
N ALA A 68 4.29 -11.29 8.58
CA ALA A 68 4.84 -12.35 7.76
C ALA A 68 6.26 -12.68 8.23
N LYS A 69 6.59 -13.97 8.25
CA LYS A 69 7.94 -14.44 8.58
C LYS A 69 8.86 -14.29 7.37
N GLU A 70 8.34 -14.63 6.20
CA GLU A 70 8.83 -14.36 4.83
C GLU A 70 7.54 -14.36 3.96
N LEU A 71 7.33 -13.36 3.10
CA LEU A 71 6.23 -13.32 2.12
C LEU A 71 6.80 -13.59 0.72
#